data_AF-A0A382X2J5-F1
#
_entry.id   AF-A0A382X2J5-F1
#
_cell.length_a   1.000
_cell.length_b   1.000
_cell.length_c   1.000
_cell.angle_alpha   90.00
_cell.angle_beta   90.00
_cell.angle_gamma   90.00
#
_symmetry.space_group_name_H-M   'P 1'
#
loop_
_entity.id
_entity.type
_entity.pdbx_description
1 polymer ?
#
loop_
_entity_poly.entity_id
_entity_poly.type
_entity_poly.pdbx_seq_one_letter_code
_entity_poly.pdbx_strand_id
1 'polypeptide(L)'
;NLDILGNQDFVWGVALMLAGVFVAMAAIRYGLDRMISEVTAESVNDWGFPRWWRPVINYVVPIIGITIFGWWMWVSATVYAPDDWYDPTSSYSVATCVVQWGIAMVFFYLLNGWMNNRLDNPLET
;
A
#
# COMPACT_ATOMS: atom_id res chain seq x y z
N ASN A 1 7.80 23.98 -10.36
CA ASN A 1 6.91 23.76 -9.18
C ASN A 1 5.94 22.60 -9.45
N LEU A 2 5.37 22.50 -10.66
CA LEU A 2 4.56 21.32 -11.07
C LEU A 2 5.33 19.99 -11.03
N ASP A 3 6.63 19.99 -11.32
CA ASP A 3 7.44 18.75 -11.31
C ASP A 3 7.57 18.13 -9.93
N ILE A 4 7.59 18.95 -8.87
CA ILE A 4 7.65 18.47 -7.48
C ILE A 4 6.33 17.80 -7.11
N LEU A 5 5.20 18.44 -7.42
CA LEU A 5 3.87 17.89 -7.13
C LEU A 5 3.62 16.60 -7.93
N GLY A 6 4.03 16.56 -9.20
CA GLY A 6 3.93 15.37 -10.03
C GLY A 6 4.79 14.21 -9.49
N ASN A 7 6.02 14.50 -9.04
CA ASN A 7 6.86 13.48 -8.41
C ASN A 7 6.22 12.94 -7.11
N GLN A 8 5.61 13.80 -6.29
CA GLN A 8 4.90 13.35 -5.08
C GLN A 8 3.68 12.48 -5.41
N ASP A 9 2.84 12.90 -6.37
CA ASP A 9 1.70 12.11 -6.82
C ASP A 9 2.13 10.72 -7.31
N PHE A 10 3.21 10.66 -8.09
CA PHE A 10 3.78 9.39 -8.56
C PHE A 10 4.29 8.50 -7.41
N VAL A 11 5.15 9.03 -6.53
CA VAL A 11 5.76 8.27 -5.43
C VAL A 11 4.68 7.69 -4.50
N TRP A 12 3.69 8.49 -4.14
CA TRP A 12 2.63 8.07 -3.21
C TRP A 12 1.52 7.27 -3.90
N GLY A 13 1.25 7.53 -5.19
CA GLY A 13 0.34 6.72 -5.99
C GLY A 13 0.83 5.28 -6.15
N VAL A 14 2.12 5.09 -6.42
CA VAL A 14 2.74 3.74 -6.47
C VAL A 14 2.69 3.06 -5.09
N ALA A 15 2.92 3.80 -4.01
CA ALA A 15 2.81 3.27 -2.65
C ALA A 15 1.39 2.81 -2.30
N LEU A 16 0.36 3.58 -2.69
CA LEU A 16 -1.05 3.23 -2.47
C LEU A 16 -1.43 1.95 -3.22
N MET A 17 -0.93 1.74 -4.43
CA MET A 17 -1.13 0.51 -5.17
C MET A 17 -0.52 -0.70 -4.44
N LEU A 18 0.70 -0.56 -3.93
CA LEU A 18 1.35 -1.60 -3.13
C LEU A 18 0.57 -1.89 -1.84
N ALA A 19 0.05 -0.86 -1.17
CA ALA A 19 -0.81 -1.02 0.00
C ALA A 19 -2.09 -1.81 -0.34
N GLY A 20 -2.71 -1.54 -1.49
CA GLY A 20 -3.87 -2.32 -1.97
C GLY A 20 -3.56 -3.80 -2.17
N VAL A 21 -2.38 -4.14 -2.71
CA VAL A 21 -1.92 -5.52 -2.83
C VAL A 21 -1.73 -6.18 -1.46
N PHE A 22 -1.13 -5.48 -0.50
CA PHE A 22 -0.99 -5.99 0.87
C PHE A 22 -2.33 -6.23 1.55
N VAL A 23 -3.29 -5.32 1.40
CA VAL A 23 -4.65 -5.49 1.93
C VAL A 23 -5.33 -6.71 1.30
N ALA A 24 -5.21 -6.91 0.00
CA ALA A 24 -5.75 -8.10 -0.66
C ALA A 24 -5.10 -9.38 -0.12
N MET A 25 -3.77 -9.41 0.04
CA MET A 25 -3.05 -10.56 0.63
C MET A 25 -3.47 -10.81 2.08
N ALA A 26 -3.69 -9.76 2.87
CA ALA A 26 -4.18 -9.88 4.24
C ALA A 26 -5.61 -10.46 4.27
N ALA A 27 -6.50 -10.01 3.39
CA ALA A 27 -7.86 -10.55 3.27
C ALA A 27 -7.86 -12.03 2.86
N ILE A 28 -6.98 -12.42 1.93
CA ILE A 28 -6.80 -13.82 1.52
C ILE A 28 -6.32 -14.67 2.71
N ARG A 29 -5.35 -14.17 3.47
CA ARG A 29 -4.80 -14.87 4.65
C ARG A 29 -5.80 -14.99 5.80
N TYR A 30 -6.62 -13.96 6.02
CA TYR A 30 -7.67 -13.97 7.04
C TYR A 30 -8.79 -14.95 6.72
N GLY A 31 -9.06 -15.16 5.42
CA GLY A 31 -10.13 -16.01 4.94
C GLY A 31 -11.35 -15.16 4.58
N LEU A 32 -11.53 -14.96 3.27
CA LEU A 32 -12.59 -14.13 2.72
C LEU A 32 -14.00 -14.60 3.12
N ASP A 33 -14.18 -15.92 3.29
CA ASP A 33 -15.45 -16.51 3.70
C ASP A 33 -15.83 -16.12 5.13
N ARG A 34 -14.84 -16.11 6.03
CA ARG A 34 -15.01 -15.67 7.40
C ARG A 34 -15.34 -14.19 7.45
N MET A 35 -14.57 -13.36 6.73
CA MET A 35 -14.79 -11.92 6.64
C MET A 35 -16.19 -11.58 6.10
N ILE A 36 -16.63 -12.22 5.01
CA ILE A 36 -17.97 -12.03 4.46
C ILE A 36 -19.04 -12.43 5.48
N SER A 37 -18.85 -13.55 6.19
CA SER A 37 -19.84 -14.01 7.17
C SER A 37 -19.97 -13.06 8.36
N GLU A 38 -18.85 -12.53 8.87
CA GLU A 38 -18.82 -11.56 9.98
C GLU A 38 -19.50 -10.25 9.56
N VAL A 39 -19.14 -9.70 8.39
CA VAL A 39 -19.75 -8.48 7.85
C VAL A 39 -21.26 -8.66 7.61
N THR A 40 -21.66 -9.79 7.02
CA THR A 40 -23.08 -10.09 6.74
C THR A 40 -23.90 -10.22 8.03
N ALA A 41 -23.30 -10.76 9.10
CA ALA A 41 -23.97 -10.89 10.40
C ALA A 41 -24.20 -9.52 11.07
N GLU A 42 -23.30 -8.56 10.87
CA GLU A 42 -23.44 -7.18 11.36
C GLU A 42 -24.41 -6.36 10.50
N SER A 43 -24.54 -6.68 9.20
CA SER A 43 -25.33 -5.93 8.22
C SER A 43 -26.70 -6.57 7.93
N VAL A 44 -27.57 -6.64 8.94
CA VAL A 44 -28.85 -7.40 8.95
C VAL A 44 -29.83 -7.08 7.79
N ASN A 45 -29.68 -5.95 7.09
CA ASN A 45 -30.54 -5.53 5.96
C ASN A 45 -29.77 -5.11 4.70
N ASP A 46 -28.50 -5.50 4.57
CA ASP A 46 -27.68 -5.13 3.42
C ASP A 46 -27.65 -6.22 2.33
N TRP A 47 -27.20 -5.85 1.14
CA TRP A 47 -27.08 -6.75 0.01
C TRP A 47 -26.02 -7.83 0.27
N GLY A 48 -26.40 -9.09 0.09
CA GLY A 48 -25.48 -10.20 0.24
C GLY A 48 -24.33 -10.14 -0.76
N PHE A 49 -23.13 -10.53 -0.32
CA PHE A 49 -21.95 -10.57 -1.18
C PHE A 49 -22.13 -11.55 -2.35
N PRO A 50 -21.87 -11.11 -3.60
CA PRO A 50 -22.01 -11.98 -4.74
C PRO A 50 -20.89 -13.02 -4.80
N ARG A 51 -21.20 -14.19 -5.33
CA ARG A 51 -20.27 -15.34 -5.42
C ARG A 51 -18.99 -15.05 -6.21
N TRP A 52 -19.04 -14.10 -7.16
CA TRP A 52 -17.89 -13.69 -7.96
C TRP A 52 -16.89 -12.81 -7.20
N TRP A 53 -17.28 -12.25 -6.05
CA TRP A 53 -16.38 -11.44 -5.24
C TRP A 53 -15.15 -12.23 -4.77
N ARG A 54 -15.37 -13.52 -4.47
CA ARG A 54 -14.33 -14.42 -3.98
C ARG A 54 -13.17 -14.61 -4.97
N PRO A 55 -13.40 -15.08 -6.21
CA PRO A 55 -12.33 -15.22 -7.18
C PRO A 55 -11.71 -13.86 -7.57
N VAL A 56 -12.47 -12.76 -7.52
CA VAL A 56 -11.93 -11.43 -7.81
C VAL A 56 -10.90 -11.01 -6.77
N ILE A 57 -11.24 -11.07 -5.49
CA ILE A 57 -10.29 -10.68 -4.42
C ILE A 57 -9.12 -11.66 -4.33
N ASN A 58 -9.35 -12.96 -4.51
CA ASN A 58 -8.29 -13.97 -4.35
C ASN A 58 -7.29 -14.01 -5.51
N TYR A 59 -7.72 -13.70 -6.74
CA TYR A 59 -6.90 -13.87 -7.94
C TYR A 59 -6.76 -12.58 -8.74
N VAL A 60 -7.88 -11.94 -9.09
CA VAL A 60 -7.86 -10.79 -10.00
C VAL A 60 -7.13 -9.60 -9.38
N VAL A 61 -7.45 -9.25 -8.13
CA VAL A 61 -6.83 -8.10 -7.45
C VAL A 61 -5.32 -8.28 -7.27
N PRO A 62 -4.80 -9.41 -6.74
CA PRO A 62 -3.37 -9.63 -6.64
C PRO A 62 -2.66 -9.62 -8.00
N ILE A 63 -3.23 -10.27 -9.02
CA ILE A 63 -2.64 -10.32 -10.36
C ILE A 63 -2.54 -8.92 -10.96
N ILE A 64 -3.64 -8.15 -10.93
CA ILE A 64 -3.66 -6.78 -11.44
C ILE A 64 -2.67 -5.91 -10.68
N GLY A 65 -2.66 -5.98 -9.35
CA GLY A 65 -1.78 -5.16 -8.53
C GLY A 65 -0.30 -5.44 -8.79
N ILE A 66 0.11 -6.71 -8.87
CA ILE A 66 1.49 -7.09 -9.19
C ILE A 66 1.85 -6.67 -10.63
N THR A 67 0.94 -6.87 -11.58
CA THR A 67 1.17 -6.53 -13.00
C THR A 67 1.34 -5.03 -13.21
N ILE A 68 0.41 -4.23 -12.67
CA ILE A 68 0.45 -2.77 -12.80
C ILE A 68 1.64 -2.21 -12.02
N PHE A 69 1.93 -2.73 -10.83
CA PHE A 69 3.14 -2.36 -10.08
C PHE A 69 4.41 -2.65 -10.87
N GLY A 70 4.58 -3.88 -11.35
CA GLY A 70 5.76 -4.26 -12.14
C GLY A 70 5.92 -3.41 -13.41
N TRP A 71 4.80 -3.11 -14.08
CA TRP A 71 4.80 -2.22 -15.24
C TRP A 71 5.22 -0.80 -14.89
N TRP A 72 4.70 -0.19 -13.82
CA TRP A 72 5.12 1.15 -13.40
C TRP A 72 6.59 1.20 -12.99
N MET A 73 7.10 0.16 -12.33
CA MET A 73 8.54 0.06 -12.03
C MET A 73 9.37 0.00 -13.31
N TRP A 74 8.91 -0.73 -14.32
CA TRP A 74 9.57 -0.78 -15.63
C TRP A 74 9.54 0.59 -16.32
N VAL A 75 8.39 1.27 -16.38
CA VAL A 75 8.26 2.61 -16.99
C VAL A 75 9.12 3.65 -16.26
N SER A 76 9.14 3.61 -14.92
CA SER A 76 10.02 4.46 -14.12
C SER A 76 11.49 4.25 -14.50
N ALA A 77 11.92 3.00 -14.62
CA ALA A 77 13.29 2.65 -14.92
C ALA A 77 13.69 2.85 -16.39
N THR A 78 12.78 2.82 -17.37
CA THR A 78 13.15 2.90 -18.80
C THR A 78 12.67 4.13 -19.53
N VAL A 79 11.65 4.83 -19.02
CA VAL A 79 11.05 6.00 -19.68
C VAL A 79 11.34 7.27 -18.88
N TYR A 80 11.14 7.24 -17.56
CA TYR A 80 11.31 8.45 -16.74
C TYR A 80 12.76 8.70 -16.34
N ALA A 81 13.50 7.66 -15.95
CA ALA A 81 14.90 7.78 -15.56
C ALA A 81 15.75 6.61 -16.09
N PRO A 82 15.89 6.44 -17.43
CA PRO A 82 16.66 5.34 -18.03
C PRO A 82 18.12 5.24 -17.56
N ASP A 83 18.79 6.38 -17.41
CA ASP A 83 20.20 6.45 -17.01
C ASP A 83 20.40 6.69 -15.50
N ASP A 84 19.35 7.10 -14.79
CA ASP A 84 19.39 7.57 -13.39
C ASP A 84 18.38 6.84 -12.47
N TRP A 85 17.92 5.66 -12.84
CA TRP A 85 16.91 4.91 -12.04
C TRP A 85 17.37 4.62 -10.60
N TYR A 86 18.69 4.59 -10.37
CA TYR A 86 19.35 4.38 -9.09
C TYR A 86 19.66 5.67 -8.32
N ASP A 87 19.50 6.85 -8.94
CA ASP A 87 19.75 8.13 -8.29
C ASP A 87 18.51 8.57 -7.48
N PRO A 88 18.60 8.67 -6.14
CA PRO A 88 17.50 9.08 -5.28
C PRO A 88 17.18 10.58 -5.33
N THR A 89 17.95 11.36 -6.09
CA THR A 89 17.73 12.80 -6.32
C THR A 89 17.05 13.08 -7.65
N SER A 90 16.97 12.08 -8.54
CA SER A 90 16.30 12.18 -9.82
C SER A 90 14.78 12.05 -9.67
N SER A 91 14.03 12.98 -10.28
CA SER A 91 12.57 12.97 -10.28
C SER A 91 12.04 11.71 -10.97
N TYR A 92 11.02 11.07 -10.39
CA TYR A 92 10.36 9.85 -10.90
C TYR A 92 11.23 8.60 -10.97
N SER A 93 12.42 8.60 -10.35
CA SER A 93 13.28 7.41 -10.27
C SER A 93 12.77 6.41 -9.22
N VAL A 94 13.12 5.14 -9.42
CA VAL A 94 12.82 4.05 -8.47
C VAL A 94 13.50 4.30 -7.12
N ALA A 95 14.74 4.78 -7.13
CA ALA A 95 15.48 5.11 -5.92
C ALA A 95 14.80 6.21 -5.09
N THR A 96 14.25 7.24 -5.76
CA THR A 96 13.50 8.32 -5.11
C THR A 96 12.26 7.78 -4.37
N CYS A 97 11.52 6.85 -4.98
CA CYS A 97 10.40 6.18 -4.32
C CYS A 97 10.84 5.43 -3.05
N VAL A 98 11.86 4.58 -3.17
CA VAL A 98 12.35 3.75 -2.05
C VAL A 98 12.86 4.61 -0.90
N VAL A 99 13.62 5.66 -1.19
CA VAL A 99 14.15 6.57 -0.16
C VAL A 99 13.01 7.31 0.54
N GLN A 100 12.06 7.88 -0.19
CA GLN A 100 10.93 8.59 0.42
C GLN A 100 10.05 7.67 1.28
N TRP A 101 9.76 6.46 0.81
CA TRP A 101 9.02 5.48 1.61
C TRP A 101 9.81 5.05 2.84
N GLY A 102 11.13 4.84 2.70
CA GLY A 102 12.03 4.52 3.81
C GLY A 102 12.03 5.60 4.89
N ILE A 103 12.15 6.87 4.49
CA ILE A 103 12.07 8.02 5.40
C ILE A 103 10.73 8.04 6.13
N ALA A 104 9.62 7.84 5.41
CA ALA A 104 8.29 7.82 6.02
C ALA A 104 8.12 6.67 7.02
N MET A 105 8.58 5.46 6.68
CA MET A 105 8.54 4.32 7.60
C MET A 105 9.36 4.57 8.87
N VAL A 106 10.58 5.11 8.75
CA VAL A 106 11.42 5.47 9.89
C VAL A 106 10.73 6.54 10.74
N PHE A 107 10.17 7.57 10.11
CA PHE A 107 9.45 8.63 10.79
C PHE A 107 8.28 8.08 11.61
N PHE A 108 7.42 7.23 11.02
CA PHE A 108 6.30 6.62 11.73
C PHE A 108 6.75 5.65 12.83
N TYR A 109 7.83 4.91 12.62
CA TYR A 109 8.39 4.03 13.65
C TYR A 109 8.87 4.82 14.88
N LEU A 110 9.61 5.91 14.67
CA LEU A 110 10.07 6.80 15.74
C LEU A 110 8.89 7.48 16.44
N LEU A 111 7.90 7.94 15.68
CA LEU A 111 6.69 8.56 16.22
C LEU A 111 5.90 7.59 17.08
N ASN A 112 5.77 6.33 16.64
CA ASN A 112 5.11 5.29 17.41
C ASN A 112 5.83 5.03 18.75
N GLY A 113 7.16 4.93 18.74
CA GLY A 113 7.94 4.79 19.98
C GLY A 113 7.80 6.00 20.91
N TRP A 114 7.83 7.21 20.35
CA TRP A 114 7.63 8.44 21.11
C TRP A 114 6.24 8.51 21.75
N MET A 115 5.20 8.09 21.01
CA MET A 115 3.82 8.07 21.50
C MET A 115 3.63 7.00 22.57
N ASN A 116 4.17 5.80 22.37
CA ASN A 116 4.11 4.72 23.35
C ASN A 116 4.72 5.14 24.69
N ASN A 117 5.91 5.76 24.67
CA ASN A 117 6.57 6.26 25.88
C ASN A 117 5.79 7.36 26.62
N ARG A 118 4.83 8.03 25.96
CA ARG A 118 3.94 9.02 26.58
C ARG A 118 2.61 8.44 27.06
N LEU A 119 2.19 7.33 26.46
CA LEU A 119 0.97 6.61 26.81
C LEU A 119 1.21 5.55 27.89
N ASP A 120 2.47 5.14 28.08
CA ASP A 120 2.94 4.43 29.27
C ASP A 120 2.88 5.37 30.51
N ASN A 121 1.66 5.76 30.88
CA ASN A 121 1.31 5.82 32.29
C ASN A 121 1.37 4.35 32.74
N PRO A 122 2.18 3.97 33.73
CA PRO A 122 2.09 2.63 34.29
C PRO A 122 0.64 2.46 34.68
N LEU A 123 -0.08 1.57 33.99
CA LEU A 123 -1.33 1.06 34.51
C LEU A 123 -0.93 0.46 35.86
N GLU A 124 -1.21 1.20 36.93
CA GLU A 124 -1.12 0.71 38.30
C GLU A 124 -2.06 -0.50 38.38
N THR A 125 -1.52 -1.68 38.06
CA THR A 125 -2.10 -2.98 38.38
C THR A 125 -1.48 -3.47 39.67
#